data_AF-A0A7W8KDJ1-F1
#
_entry.id   AF-A0A7W8KDJ1-F1
#
_cell.length_a   1.000
_cell.length_b   1.000
_cell.length_c   1.000
_cell.angle_alpha   90.00
_cell.angle_beta   90.00
_cell.angle_gamma   90.00
#
_symmetry.space_group_name_H-M   'P 1'
#
loop_
_entity.id
_entity.type
_entity.pdbx_description
1 polymer ?
#
loop_
_entity_poly.entity_id
_entity_poly.type
_entity_poly.pdbx_seq_one_letter_code
_entity_poly.pdbx_strand_id
1 'polypeptide(L)'
;MTAVKITQVQHQQRRPRPFLDLAGFFLFFGISGVDQGREERMRRRFEAETFTHRVTAHVAPALPPGRYRLEGLPDEVARRPWVVERAGLAVATLSDDSWAAFQTWQRGGQLGVRAVPAPES
;
A
#
# COMPACT_ATOMS: atom_id res chain seq x y z
N MET A 1 18.30 13.15 1.08
CA MET A 1 17.27 13.01 2.14
C MET A 1 16.57 14.34 2.26
N THR A 2 15.24 14.37 2.25
CA THR A 2 14.45 15.61 2.22
C THR A 2 13.48 15.62 3.39
N ALA A 3 13.55 16.63 4.26
CA ALA A 3 12.58 16.80 5.33
C ALA A 3 11.24 17.27 4.72
N VAL A 4 10.16 16.56 5.02
CA VAL A 4 8.83 16.87 4.52
C VAL A 4 7.80 16.77 5.63
N LYS A 5 6.75 17.57 5.53
CA LYS A 5 5.60 17.55 6.42
C LYS A 5 4.41 16.96 5.70
N ILE A 6 3.72 16.03 6.34
CA ILE A 6 2.43 15.54 5.88
C ILE A 6 1.38 16.60 6.21
N THR A 7 0.75 17.19 5.19
CA THR A 7 -0.23 18.27 5.36
C THR A 7 -1.66 17.76 5.31
N GLN A 8 -1.93 16.82 4.41
CA GLN A 8 -3.25 16.24 4.21
C GLN A 8 -3.12 14.73 3.99
N VAL A 9 -4.07 13.97 4.52
CA VAL A 9 -4.16 12.53 4.31
C VAL A 9 -5.55 12.21 3.79
N GLN A 10 -5.61 11.43 2.71
CA GLN A 10 -6.81 10.82 2.19
C GLN A 10 -6.68 9.30 2.36
N HIS A 11 -7.78 8.67 2.78
CA HIS A 11 -7.85 7.23 2.98
C HIS A 11 -8.95 6.66 2.09
N GLN A 12 -8.64 5.55 1.45
CA GLN A 12 -9.60 4.79 0.68
C GLN A 12 -9.44 3.31 1.00
N GLN A 13 -10.47 2.72 1.61
CA GLN A 13 -10.55 1.28 1.77
C GLN A 13 -10.93 0.64 0.42
N ARG A 14 -10.03 -0.18 -0.12
CA ARG A 14 -10.28 -1.00 -1.30
C ARG A 14 -11.16 -2.16 -0.86
N ARG A 15 -12.42 -2.17 -1.31
CA ARG A 15 -13.23 -3.38 -1.21
C ARG A 15 -12.67 -4.44 -2.15
N PRO A 16 -12.37 -5.66 -1.68
CA PRO A 16 -12.05 -6.75 -2.59
C PRO A 16 -13.27 -6.95 -3.50
N ARG A 17 -13.10 -6.75 -4.81
CA ARG A 17 -14.15 -7.09 -5.77
C ARG A 17 -14.39 -8.60 -5.66
N PRO A 18 -15.65 -9.08 -5.62
CA PRO A 18 -15.92 -10.51 -5.69
C PRO A 18 -15.32 -11.03 -6.99
N PHE A 19 -14.29 -11.88 -6.89
CA PHE A 19 -13.78 -12.61 -8.04
C PHE A 19 -14.84 -13.64 -8.42
N LEU A 20 -15.51 -13.44 -9.55
CA LEU A 20 -16.28 -14.49 -10.21
C LEU A 20 -15.28 -15.55 -10.66
N ASP A 21 -15.26 -16.67 -9.95
CA ASP A 21 -14.37 -17.80 -10.24
C ASP A 21 -14.93 -18.60 -11.43
N LEU A 22 -14.53 -18.22 -12.65
CA LEU A 22 -14.79 -19.01 -13.84
C LEU A 22 -13.98 -20.32 -13.86
N ALA A 23 -12.95 -20.48 -13.03
CA ALA A 23 -12.14 -21.70 -12.97
C ALA A 23 -12.86 -22.83 -12.22
N GLY A 24 -13.71 -22.51 -11.24
CA GLY A 24 -14.68 -23.47 -10.67
C GLY A 24 -15.64 -24.04 -11.73
N PHE A 25 -15.92 -23.29 -12.79
CA PHE A 25 -16.69 -23.77 -13.94
C PHE A 25 -15.91 -24.79 -14.78
N PHE A 26 -14.61 -24.59 -15.00
CA PHE A 26 -13.75 -25.52 -15.78
C PHE A 26 -13.35 -26.79 -15.01
N LEU A 27 -13.30 -26.74 -13.67
CA LEU A 27 -13.15 -27.94 -12.83
C LEU A 27 -14.29 -28.95 -13.04
N PHE A 28 -15.49 -28.46 -13.36
CA PHE A 28 -16.65 -29.29 -13.71
C PHE A 28 -16.49 -30.02 -15.06
N PHE A 29 -15.63 -29.52 -15.96
CA PHE A 29 -15.42 -30.07 -17.31
C PHE A 29 -14.09 -30.83 -17.49
N GLY A 30 -13.40 -31.22 -16.42
CA GLY A 30 -12.33 -32.22 -16.48
C GLY A 30 -11.06 -31.84 -17.25
N ILE A 31 -10.80 -30.54 -17.47
CA ILE A 31 -9.54 -30.09 -18.07
C ILE A 31 -8.47 -30.10 -16.97
N SER A 32 -7.78 -31.24 -16.84
CA SER A 32 -6.59 -31.43 -16.00
C SER A 32 -5.41 -30.60 -16.53
N GLY A 33 -5.49 -29.28 -16.37
CA GLY A 33 -4.37 -28.36 -16.54
C GLY A 33 -3.63 -28.24 -15.21
N VAL A 34 -2.34 -28.60 -15.22
CA VAL A 34 -1.40 -28.53 -14.09
C VAL A 34 -1.60 -27.24 -13.28
N ASP A 35 -1.80 -27.41 -11.97
CA ASP A 35 -2.22 -26.40 -10.98
C ASP A 35 -1.13 -25.35 -10.66
N GLN A 36 -0.52 -24.74 -11.68
CA GLN A 36 0.48 -23.67 -11.50
C GLN A 36 -0.13 -22.33 -11.03
N GLY A 37 -1.46 -22.20 -11.01
CA GLY A 37 -2.13 -20.96 -10.64
C GLY A 37 -2.59 -20.87 -9.18
N ARG A 38 -2.58 -21.97 -8.41
CA ARG A 38 -3.17 -21.98 -7.05
C ARG A 38 -2.41 -21.11 -6.07
N GLU A 39 -1.09 -21.20 -6.07
CA GLU A 39 -0.24 -20.39 -5.20
C GLU A 39 -0.32 -18.91 -5.56
N GLU A 40 -0.33 -18.59 -6.86
CA GLU A 40 -0.44 -17.20 -7.30
C GLU A 40 -1.82 -16.60 -7.01
N ARG A 41 -2.90 -17.41 -7.10
CA ARG A 41 -4.24 -17.04 -6.64
C ARG A 41 -4.28 -16.81 -5.13
N MET A 42 -3.71 -17.71 -4.33
CA MET A 42 -3.65 -17.57 -2.87
C MET A 42 -2.83 -16.34 -2.46
N ARG A 43 -1.70 -16.08 -3.12
CA ARG A 43 -0.88 -14.87 -2.87
C ARG A 43 -1.65 -13.60 -3.19
N ARG A 44 -2.35 -13.54 -4.34
CA ARG A 44 -3.21 -12.39 -4.69
C ARG A 44 -4.38 -12.21 -3.73
N ARG A 45 -4.98 -13.30 -3.25
CA ARG A 45 -6.07 -13.28 -2.25
C ARG A 45 -5.57 -12.73 -0.93
N PHE A 46 -4.43 -13.23 -0.46
CA PHE A 46 -3.77 -12.77 0.76
C PHE A 46 -3.35 -11.30 0.66
N GLU A 47 -2.76 -10.87 -0.46
CA GLU A 47 -2.42 -9.46 -0.67
C GLU A 47 -3.65 -8.56 -0.68
N ALA A 48 -4.75 -8.99 -1.31
CA ALA A 48 -5.99 -8.24 -1.37
C ALA A 48 -6.71 -8.15 -0.01
N GLU A 49 -6.64 -9.21 0.79
CA GLU A 49 -7.23 -9.26 2.14
C GLU A 49 -6.35 -8.55 3.18
N THR A 50 -5.02 -8.56 3.01
CA THR A 50 -4.07 -8.01 3.98
C THR A 50 -3.81 -6.52 3.77
N PHE A 51 -3.87 -6.00 2.53
CA PHE A 51 -3.55 -4.61 2.21
C PHE A 51 -4.76 -3.86 1.65
N THR A 52 -5.79 -3.72 2.49
CA THR A 52 -7.07 -3.13 2.09
C THR A 52 -7.05 -1.59 2.06
N HIS A 53 -6.09 -0.94 2.70
CA HIS A 53 -6.09 0.52 2.87
C HIS A 53 -5.14 1.20 1.89
N ARG A 54 -5.68 1.97 0.94
CA ARG A 54 -4.88 2.90 0.14
C ARG A 54 -4.86 4.25 0.86
N VAL A 55 -3.66 4.71 1.20
CA VAL A 55 -3.42 6.00 1.87
C VAL A 55 -2.69 6.93 0.93
N THR A 56 -3.24 8.12 0.74
CA THR A 56 -2.64 9.19 -0.05
C THR A 56 -2.29 10.34 0.89
N ALA A 57 -1.01 10.63 1.07
CA ALA A 57 -0.51 11.75 1.85
C ALA A 57 0.00 12.86 0.93
N HIS A 58 -0.44 14.08 1.19
CA HIS A 58 0.18 15.28 0.65
C HIS A 58 1.39 15.65 1.51
N VAL A 59 2.54 15.83 0.86
CA VAL A 59 3.81 16.18 1.50
C VAL A 59 4.29 17.56 1.04
N ALA A 60 4.77 18.36 1.99
CA ALA A 60 5.34 19.69 1.75
C ALA A 60 6.74 19.79 2.38
N PRO A 61 7.78 20.26 1.66
CA PRO A 61 7.78 20.65 0.25
C PRO A 61 7.47 19.47 -0.69
N ALA A 62 6.95 19.79 -1.88
CA ALA A 62 6.57 18.78 -2.85
C ALA A 62 7.79 17.95 -3.29
N LEU A 63 7.67 16.62 -3.21
CA LEU A 63 8.69 15.70 -3.69
C LEU A 63 8.50 15.41 -5.19
N PRO A 64 9.59 15.21 -5.95
CA PRO A 64 9.47 14.75 -7.33
C PRO A 64 8.94 13.31 -7.38
N PRO A 65 8.29 12.91 -8.47
CA PRO A 65 7.77 11.55 -8.63
C PRO A 65 8.86 10.48 -8.42
N GLY A 66 8.52 9.40 -7.73
CA GLY A 66 9.47 8.34 -7.39
C GLY A 66 9.07 7.52 -6.17
N ARG A 67 9.88 6.52 -5.81
CA ARG A 67 9.69 5.72 -4.59
C ARG A 67 10.48 6.31 -3.45
N TYR A 68 9.83 6.51 -2.31
CA TYR A 68 10.45 7.05 -1.10
C TYR A 68 10.11 6.18 0.11
N ARG A 69 11.07 5.99 0.99
CA ARG A 69 10.84 5.60 2.37
C ARG A 69 10.65 6.87 3.19
N LEU A 70 9.54 6.94 3.93
CA LEU A 70 9.27 8.04 4.86
C LEU A 70 9.72 7.60 6.26
N GLU A 71 10.87 8.08 6.68
CA GLU A 71 11.43 7.85 8.01
C GLU A 71 10.79 8.79 9.03
N GLY A 72 10.51 8.28 10.23
CA GLY A 72 9.74 8.98 11.27
C GLY A 72 8.25 8.60 11.31
N LEU A 73 7.80 7.77 10.36
CA LEU A 73 6.56 7.00 10.48
C LEU A 73 6.77 5.77 11.38
N PRO A 74 5.69 5.20 11.95
CA PRO A 74 5.77 3.92 12.64
C PRO A 74 6.39 2.83 11.77
N ASP A 75 7.12 1.90 12.39
CA ASP A 75 7.86 0.86 11.68
C ASP A 75 6.94 0.00 10.79
N GLU A 76 5.71 -0.24 11.24
CA GLU A 76 4.67 -0.98 10.50
C GLU A 76 4.30 -0.29 9.19
N VAL A 77 4.42 1.04 9.14
CA VAL A 77 4.13 1.87 7.96
C VAL A 77 5.37 2.03 7.09
N ALA A 78 6.55 2.17 7.72
CA ALA A 78 7.84 2.35 7.04
C ALA A 78 8.37 1.08 6.33
N ARG A 79 7.74 -0.09 6.59
CA ARG A 79 8.00 -1.36 5.91
C ARG A 79 7.78 -1.28 4.40
N ARG A 80 6.81 -0.49 3.94
CA ARG A 80 6.52 -0.34 2.50
C ARG A 80 6.97 1.01 1.97
N PRO A 81 7.50 1.06 0.73
CA PRO A 81 7.81 2.32 0.09
C PRO A 81 6.53 3.08 -0.25
N TRP A 82 6.59 4.39 -0.10
CA TRP A 82 5.58 5.33 -0.56
C TRP A 82 5.93 5.73 -1.99
N VAL A 83 4.93 5.69 -2.87
CA VAL A 83 5.09 6.06 -4.28
C VAL A 83 4.56 7.48 -4.46
N VAL A 84 5.44 8.41 -4.80
CA VAL A 84 5.04 9.76 -5.18
C VAL A 84 4.61 9.73 -6.65
N GLU A 85 3.29 9.73 -6.90
CA GLU A 85 2.73 9.65 -8.25
C GLU A 85 2.81 11.02 -8.97
N ARG A 86 2.63 12.11 -8.22
CA ARG A 86 2.65 13.50 -8.70
C ARG A 86 3.32 14.37 -7.65
N ALA A 87 3.78 15.56 -8.03
CA ALA A 87 4.54 16.45 -7.16
C ALA A 87 3.85 16.63 -5.79
N GLY A 88 4.46 16.06 -4.73
CA GLY A 88 3.95 16.14 -3.37
C GLY A 88 2.77 15.20 -3.01
N LEU A 89 2.37 14.28 -3.89
CA LEU A 89 1.33 13.28 -3.64
C LEU A 89 1.94 11.89 -3.45
N ALA A 90 2.12 11.48 -2.20
CA ALA A 90 2.67 10.18 -1.82
C ALA A 90 1.56 9.16 -1.55
N VAL A 91 1.62 8.00 -2.17
CA VAL A 91 0.62 6.93 -2.06
C VAL A 91 1.28 5.68 -1.49
N ALA A 92 0.65 5.07 -0.50
CA ALA A 92 1.04 3.78 0.06
C ALA A 92 -0.18 2.88 0.24
N THR A 93 0.04 1.57 0.21
CA THR A 93 -0.99 0.59 0.60
C THR A 93 -0.59 -0.03 1.93
N LEU A 94 -1.48 0.07 2.91
CA LEU A 94 -1.29 -0.34 4.29
C LEU A 94 -2.24 -1.50 4.63
N SER A 95 -1.82 -2.34 5.56
CA SER A 95 -2.71 -3.28 6.25
C SER A 95 -3.53 -2.56 7.32
N ASP A 96 -4.51 -3.25 7.88
CA ASP A 96 -5.35 -2.73 8.96
C ASP A 96 -4.49 -2.33 10.19
N ASP A 97 -3.49 -3.14 10.55
CA ASP A 97 -2.54 -2.85 11.63
C ASP A 97 -1.68 -1.62 11.32
N SER A 98 -1.09 -1.56 10.12
CA SER A 98 -0.27 -0.42 9.67
C SER A 98 -1.11 0.86 9.60
N TRP A 99 -2.40 0.76 9.24
CA TRP A 99 -3.32 1.90 9.21
C TRP A 99 -3.67 2.39 10.61
N ALA A 100 -3.95 1.48 11.55
CA ALA A 100 -4.20 1.83 12.95
C ALA A 100 -2.98 2.53 13.60
N ALA A 101 -1.77 2.01 13.33
CA ALA A 101 -0.52 2.64 13.75
C ALA A 101 -0.35 4.04 13.13
N PHE A 102 -0.62 4.19 11.83
CA PHE A 102 -0.56 5.48 11.13
C PHE A 102 -1.55 6.51 11.71
N GLN A 103 -2.80 6.12 11.98
CA GLN A 103 -3.78 7.02 12.60
C GLN A 103 -3.35 7.48 14.00
N THR A 104 -2.81 6.57 14.81
CA THR A 104 -2.34 6.88 16.16
C THR A 104 -1.19 7.88 16.11
N TRP A 105 -0.23 7.66 15.22
CA TRP A 105 0.86 8.59 14.95
C TRP A 105 0.37 9.96 14.47
N GLN A 106 -0.60 9.99 13.55
CA GLN A 106 -1.17 11.24 13.03
C GLN A 106 -1.85 12.07 14.15
N ARG A 107 -2.55 11.41 15.09
CA ARG A 107 -3.14 12.05 16.27
C ARG A 107 -2.09 12.61 17.23
N GLY A 108 -0.89 12.05 17.25
CA GLY A 108 0.26 12.54 18.02
C GLY A 108 0.82 13.89 17.52
N GLY A 109 0.38 14.38 16.36
CA GLY A 109 0.69 15.73 15.85
C GLY A 109 2.10 15.92 15.27
N GLN A 110 2.97 14.91 15.36
CA GLN A 110 4.30 14.93 14.75
C GLN A 110 4.24 14.57 13.26
N LEU A 111 3.74 15.47 12.42
CA LEU A 111 3.58 15.24 10.98
C LEU A 111 4.86 15.46 10.15
N GLY A 112 6.01 15.64 10.80
CA GLY A 112 7.30 15.83 10.14
C GLY A 112 8.02 14.49 9.93
N VAL A 113 8.32 14.16 8.68
CA VAL A 113 8.99 12.92 8.28
C VAL A 113 10.17 13.22 7.35
N ARG A 114 11.11 12.28 7.23
CA ARG A 114 12.24 12.40 6.30
C ARG A 114 11.98 11.48 5.12
N ALA A 115 11.93 12.05 3.93
CA ALA A 115 11.84 11.29 2.70
C ALA A 115 13.23 10.87 2.21
N VAL A 116 13.43 9.57 2.09
CA VAL A 116 14.63 8.93 1.57
C VAL A 116 14.27 8.19 0.28
N PRO A 117 14.92 8.46 -0.86
CA PRO A 117 14.67 7.70 -2.08
C PRO A 117 14.90 6.21 -1.85
N ALA A 118 13.93 5.38 -2.25
CA ALA A 118 14.05 3.93 -2.18
C ALA A 118 14.42 3.38 -3.57
N PRO A 119 15.44 2.52 -3.70
CA PRO A 119 15.82 1.96 -4.99
C PRO A 119 14.68 1.10 -5.58
N GLU A 120 14.54 1.10 -6.92
CA GLU A 120 13.80 0.06 -7.62
C GLU A 120 14.61 -1.24 -7.51
N SER A 121 14.17 -2.13 -6.63
CA SER A 121 14.56 -3.55 -6.66
C SER A 121 13.57 -4.33 -7.53
#